data_AF-A0A9E7PQ14-F1
#
_entry.id   AF-A0A9E7PQ14-F1
#
_cell.length_a   1.000
_cell.length_b   1.000
_cell.length_c   1.000
_cell.angle_alpha   90.00
_cell.angle_beta   90.00
_cell.angle_gamma   90.00
#
_symmetry.space_group_name_H-M   'P 1'
#
loop_
_entity.id
_entity.type
_entity.pdbx_description
1 polymer ?
#
loop_
_entity_poly.entity_id
_entity_poly.type
_entity_poly.pdbx_seq_one_letter_code
_entity_poly.pdbx_strand_id
1 'polypeptide(L)' 'MNGNNPDKRRRDKLAALFRRGFGKHTDPGLFLSREILSITGITITENGVPGMGTCFELKVPGGIFLTVPDGDNKL' A
#
# COMPACT_ATOMS: atom_id res chain seq x y z
N MET A 1 -5.51 16.43 28.43
CA MET A 1 -6.05 15.77 27.22
C MET A 1 -5.32 14.45 27.05
N ASN A 2 -6.02 13.33 27.31
CA ASN A 2 -5.40 12.01 27.52
C ASN A 2 -5.07 11.32 26.17
N GLY A 3 -3.82 10.87 26.00
CA GLY A 3 -3.25 10.30 24.77
C GLY A 3 -3.74 8.90 24.37
N ASN A 4 -4.85 8.42 24.93
CA ASN A 4 -5.39 7.07 24.74
C ASN A 4 -6.51 7.02 23.67
N ASN A 5 -6.38 7.75 22.57
CA ASN A 5 -7.29 7.56 21.43
C ASN A 5 -6.85 6.31 20.62
N PRO A 6 -7.63 5.22 20.61
CA PRO A 6 -7.28 3.99 19.89
C PRO A 6 -7.04 4.21 18.39
N ASP A 7 -7.70 5.21 17.80
CA ASP A 7 -7.54 5.53 16.38
C ASP A 7 -6.19 6.17 16.05
N LYS A 8 -5.60 6.91 17.01
CA LYS A 8 -4.28 7.51 16.85
C LYS A 8 -3.19 6.42 16.82
N ARG A 9 -3.27 5.47 17.76
CA ARG A 9 -2.32 4.34 17.87
C ARG A 9 -2.38 3.40 16.65
N ARG A 10 -3.53 3.37 15.95
CA ARG A 10 -3.73 2.61 14.71
C ARG A 10 -3.02 3.23 13.52
N ARG A 11 -3.19 4.55 13.28
CA ARG A 11 -2.49 5.23 12.18
C ARG A 11 -0.97 5.14 12.28
N ASP A 12 -0.44 5.31 13.49
CA ASP A 12 1.02 5.26 13.72
C ASP A 12 1.59 3.86 13.42
N LYS A 13 0.82 2.79 13.65
CA LYS A 13 1.21 1.40 13.31
C LYS A 13 1.17 1.12 11.81
N LEU A 14 0.15 1.59 11.09
CA LEU A 14 0.08 1.41 9.63
C LEU A 14 1.18 2.18 8.90
N ALA A 15 1.51 3.39 9.34
CA ALA A 15 2.64 4.13 8.80
C ALA A 15 3.98 3.41 9.03
N ALA A 16 4.08 2.64 10.12
CA ALA A 16 5.29 1.89 10.48
C ALA A 16 5.51 0.61 9.66
N LEU A 17 4.48 0.03 9.01
CA LEU A 17 4.63 -1.11 8.08
C LEU A 17 5.62 -0.80 6.95
N PHE A 18 5.79 0.47 6.63
CA PHE A 18 6.67 0.94 5.57
C PHE A 18 8.02 1.45 6.05
N ARG A 19 8.30 1.40 7.37
CA ARG A 19 9.64 1.66 7.90
C ARG A 19 10.40 0.35 7.97
N ARG A 20 11.67 0.39 7.56
CA ARG A 20 12.60 -0.73 7.71
C ARG A 20 12.64 -1.17 9.19
N GLY A 21 12.14 -2.37 9.49
CA GLY A 21 12.27 -3.03 10.79
C GLY A 21 11.10 -2.95 11.78
N PHE A 22 9.83 -2.76 11.37
CA PHE A 22 8.70 -2.69 12.32
C PHE A 22 7.67 -3.83 12.22
N GLY A 23 7.87 -4.89 13.02
CA GLY A 23 6.83 -5.88 13.36
C GLY A 23 7.21 -7.34 13.07
N LYS A 24 6.79 -8.26 13.93
CA LYS A 24 7.09 -9.72 13.91
C LYS A 24 6.61 -10.49 12.66
N HIS A 25 6.01 -9.80 11.67
CA HIS A 25 5.53 -10.33 10.39
C HIS A 25 5.77 -9.36 9.22
N THR A 26 6.79 -8.49 9.29
CA THR A 26 7.08 -7.56 8.19
C THR A 26 7.93 -8.28 7.17
N ASP A 27 7.26 -8.94 6.22
CA ASP A 27 7.95 -9.56 5.10
C ASP A 27 8.75 -8.49 4.35
N PRO A 28 10.06 -8.70 4.09
CA PRO A 28 10.92 -7.73 3.42
C PRO A 28 10.40 -7.32 2.03
N GLY A 29 9.49 -8.12 1.46
CA GLY A 29 8.82 -7.86 0.19
C GLY A 29 8.00 -6.55 0.19
N LEU A 30 7.21 -6.25 1.22
CA LEU A 30 6.32 -5.08 1.16
C LEU A 30 7.08 -3.75 1.27
N PHE A 31 8.17 -3.74 2.05
CA PHE A 31 9.10 -2.61 2.06
C PHE A 31 9.76 -2.43 0.70
N LEU A 32 10.29 -3.50 0.11
CA LEU A 32 10.92 -3.45 -1.22
C LEU A 32 9.93 -3.00 -2.31
N SER A 33 8.69 -3.48 -2.27
CA SER A 33 7.64 -3.05 -3.19
C SER A 33 7.40 -1.54 -3.09
N ARG A 34 7.34 -0.97 -1.88
CA ARG A 34 7.22 0.48 -1.71
C ARG A 34 8.41 1.24 -2.29
N GLU A 35 9.64 0.76 -2.05
CA GLU A 35 10.85 1.40 -2.59
C GLU A 35 10.84 1.38 -4.13
N ILE A 36 10.53 0.24 -4.75
CA ILE A 36 10.45 0.11 -6.20
C ILE A 36 9.36 1.03 -6.78
N LEU A 37 8.16 1.01 -6.20
CA LEU A 37 7.04 1.84 -6.66
C LEU A 37 7.33 3.33 -6.50
N SER A 38 8.10 3.73 -5.47
CA SER A 38 8.46 5.12 -5.24
C SER A 38 9.36 5.71 -6.35
N ILE A 39 10.17 4.88 -7.02
CA ILE A 39 11.03 5.30 -8.14
C ILE A 39 10.18 5.85 -9.29
N THR A 40 8.99 5.29 -9.51
CA THR A 40 8.05 5.70 -10.57
C THR A 40 6.96 6.65 -10.07
N GLY A 41 7.04 7.10 -8.81
CA GLY A 41 6.03 7.96 -8.19
C GLY A 41 4.70 7.24 -7.87
N ILE A 42 4.67 5.92 -7.92
CA ILE A 42 3.49 5.12 -7.55
C ILE A 42 3.45 4.99 -6.02
N THR A 43 2.29 5.24 -5.42
CA THR A 43 2.10 5.04 -3.97
C THR A 43 1.27 3.79 -3.71
N ILE A 44 1.66 3.01 -2.70
CA ILE A 44 0.89 1.85 -2.20
C ILE A 44 0.39 2.12 -0.77
N THR A 45 -0.86 1.76 -0.48
CA THR A 45 -1.47 1.89 0.86
C THR A 45 -2.24 0.62 1.21
N GLU A 46 -2.10 0.13 2.44
CA GLU A 46 -2.90 -0.98 2.96
C GLU A 46 -4.19 -0.43 3.58
N ASN A 47 -5.34 -0.81 3.01
CA ASN A 47 -6.69 -0.40 3.41
C ASN A 47 -7.56 -1.62 3.74
N GLY A 48 -6.95 -2.73 4.17
CA GLY A 48 -7.67 -3.92 4.61
C GLY A 48 -8.45 -3.69 5.91
N VAL A 49 -9.50 -4.48 6.11
CA VAL A 49 -10.24 -4.52 7.38
C VAL A 49 -9.79 -5.75 8.16
N PRO A 50 -9.33 -5.62 9.41
CA PRO A 50 -8.92 -6.76 10.22
C PRO A 50 -10.00 -7.84 10.27
N GLY A 51 -9.62 -9.09 10.01
CA GLY A 51 -10.54 -10.23 9.96
C GLY A 51 -11.31 -10.39 8.66
N MET A 52 -11.19 -9.45 7.71
CA MET A 52 -11.81 -9.52 6.37
C MET A 52 -10.77 -9.70 5.26
N GLY A 53 -9.50 -9.86 5.62
CA GLY A 53 -8.38 -10.00 4.70
C GLY A 53 -7.59 -8.70 4.52
N THR A 54 -6.80 -8.66 3.47
CA THR A 54 -5.89 -7.55 3.13
C THR A 54 -6.30 -6.92 1.80
N CYS A 55 -6.31 -5.59 1.74
CA CYS A 55 -6.53 -4.83 0.53
C CYS A 55 -5.40 -3.81 0.38
N PHE A 56 -4.75 -3.79 -0.78
CA PHE A 56 -3.75 -2.79 -1.13
C PHE A 56 -4.26 -1.92 -2.27
N GLU A 57 -4.22 -0.61 -2.07
CA GLU A 57 -4.52 0.38 -3.09
C GLU A 57 -3.23 0.94 -3.67
N LEU A 58 -3.16 1.03 -5.00
CA LEU A 58 -2.07 1.67 -5.71
C LEU A 58 -2.58 2.93 -6.42
N LYS A 59 -1.90 4.06 -6.22
CA LYS A 59 -2.13 5.29 -6.99
C LYS A 59 -1.04 5.45 -8.01
N VAL A 60 -1.43 5.40 -9.29
CA VAL A 60 -0.53 5.47 -10.44
C VAL A 60 -0.63 6.87 -11.06
N PRO A 61 0.49 7.60 -11.21
CA PRO A 61 0.51 8.85 -11.96
C PRO A 61 -0.05 8.70 -13.38
N GLY A 62 -0.61 9.78 -13.92
CA GLY A 62 -1.07 9.80 -15.31
C GLY A 62 0.08 9.58 -16.30
N GLY A 63 -0.18 8.86 -17.40
CA GLY A 63 0.77 8.72 -18.50
C GLY A 63 1.82 7.62 -18.36
N ILE A 64 1.76 6.80 -17.31
CA ILE A 64 2.68 5.65 -17.13
C ILE A 64 1.98 4.28 -17.16
N PHE A 65 0.65 4.24 -17.23
CA PHE A 65 -0.11 3.01 -17.41
C PHE A 65 -0.51 2.86 -18.87
N LEU A 66 -0.38 1.64 -19.38
CA LEU A 66 -0.95 1.26 -20.66
C LEU A 66 -2.38 0.78 -20.40
N THR A 67 -3.35 1.44 -21.02
CA THR A 67 -4.70 0.88 -21.13
C THR A 67 -4.67 -0.13 -22.24
N VAL A 68 -5.18 -1.34 -21.99
CA VAL A 68 -5.58 -2.21 -23.10
C VAL A 68 -6.71 -1.47 -23.82
N PRO A 69 -6.59 -1.18 -25.13
CA PRO A 69 -7.70 -0.61 -25.87
C PRO A 69 -8.89 -1.56 -25.76
N ASP A 70 -10.06 -1.05 -25.39
CA ASP A 70 -11.31 -1.79 -25.48
C ASP A 70 -11.58 -2.08 -26.97
N GLY A 71 -11.07 -3.19 -27.52
CA GLY A 71 -11.18 -3.43 -28.96
C GLY A 71 -10.63 -4.71 -29.57
N ASP A 72 -9.62 -5.38 -29.00
CA ASP A 72 -8.93 -6.46 -29.72
C ASP A 72 -9.29 -7.88 -29.23
N ASN A 73 -10.57 -8.13 -28.99
CA ASN A 73 -11.09 -9.50 -28.97
C ASN A 73 -11.46 -9.92 -30.40
N LYS A 74 -10.45 -10.16 -31.24
CA LYS A 74 -10.61 -10.90 -32.48
C LYS A 74 -9.82 -12.20 -32.38
N LEU A 75 -10.57 -13.26 -32.03
CA LEU A 75 -10.22 -14.64 -32.32
C LEU A 75 -10.15 -14.86 -33.85
#